data_AF-A0A9D1YRU7-F1
#
_entry.id   AF-A0A9D1YRU7-F1
#
_cell.length_a   1.000
_cell.length_b   1.000
_cell.length_c   1.000
_cell.angle_alpha   90.00
_cell.angle_beta   90.00
_cell.angle_gamma   90.00
#
_symmetry.space_group_name_H-M   'P 1'
#
loop_
_entity.id
_entity.type
_entity.pdbx_description
1 polymer ?
#
loop_
_entity_poly.entity_id
_entity_poly.type
_entity_poly.pdbx_seq_one_letter_code
_entity_poly.pdbx_strand_id
1 'polypeptide(L)'
;MKRKRLFSLVTVCMLLLLSDRTVCASCAEEKGVIRSETGLYAAADYEADELGKIGPGTKVDVLSVLSEFVLIKENGRYAYVPCESLYIDADYEKHYGKKKACGSTHPVLVTEGRLFENAVETLLLAYHRIPERIREAFEAGGFRIKMTEWDVAEEAYAPYGGYRGIGRIKAVTDYERKMIYVNDEWPNAIIHEMGHFLNDFLGMYSSRPENREIFRREAGKISLYAASSDREYFAEAFRLYVTEPVLLGLISPESFAMVEKAVCSIASAPGRC
;
A
#
# COMPACT_ATOMS: atom_id res chain seq x y z
N MET A 1 -40.05 -13.18 15.09
CA MET A 1 -38.89 -14.10 15.24
C MET A 1 -37.62 -13.43 14.75
N LYS A 2 -36.77 -12.97 15.66
CA LYS A 2 -35.51 -12.28 15.36
C LYS A 2 -34.42 -13.32 15.06
N ARG A 3 -34.04 -13.50 13.79
CA ARG A 3 -32.74 -14.11 13.44
C ARG A 3 -31.66 -13.03 13.64
N LYS A 4 -31.14 -12.91 14.86
CA LYS A 4 -29.92 -12.12 15.11
C LYS A 4 -28.77 -12.81 14.37
N ARG A 5 -28.06 -12.01 13.57
CA ARG A 5 -26.92 -12.39 12.72
C ARG A 5 -25.84 -13.03 13.59
N LEU A 6 -25.56 -14.32 13.36
CA LEU A 6 -24.47 -15.07 13.98
C LEU A 6 -23.09 -14.73 13.36
N PHE A 7 -23.04 -13.75 12.46
CA PHE A 7 -21.84 -13.37 11.68
C PHE A 7 -20.95 -12.30 12.33
N SER A 8 -21.33 -11.74 13.49
CA SER A 8 -20.57 -10.61 14.08
C SER A 8 -19.58 -11.02 15.18
N LEU A 9 -19.76 -12.15 15.87
CA LEU A 9 -18.91 -12.48 17.03
C LEU A 9 -17.52 -13.04 16.66
N VAL A 10 -17.40 -13.73 15.54
CA VAL A 10 -16.14 -14.37 15.12
C VAL A 10 -15.15 -13.33 14.55
N THR A 11 -15.66 -12.35 13.81
CA THR A 11 -14.84 -11.25 13.26
C THR A 11 -14.33 -10.31 14.35
N VAL A 12 -15.15 -10.00 15.37
CA VAL A 12 -14.79 -9.13 16.50
C VAL A 12 -13.74 -9.80 17.41
N CYS A 13 -13.83 -11.11 17.65
CA CYS A 13 -12.83 -11.81 18.47
C CYS A 13 -11.45 -11.92 17.79
N MET A 14 -11.39 -11.95 16.45
CA MET A 14 -10.10 -12.04 15.75
C MET A 14 -9.32 -10.72 15.70
N LEU A 15 -10.00 -9.57 15.71
CA LEU A 15 -9.37 -8.25 15.79
C LEU A 15 -8.68 -7.99 17.15
N LEU A 16 -9.09 -8.70 18.21
CA LEU A 16 -8.60 -8.49 19.58
C LEU A 16 -7.45 -9.41 20.03
N LEU A 17 -7.12 -10.48 19.29
CA LEU A 17 -6.27 -11.59 19.80
C LEU A 17 -4.87 -11.72 19.19
N LEU A 18 -4.35 -10.74 18.45
CA LEU A 18 -3.01 -10.83 17.83
C LEU A 18 -2.04 -9.82 18.42
N SER A 19 -1.78 -9.92 19.73
CA SER A 19 -0.89 -8.99 20.46
C SER A 19 0.57 -9.44 20.64
N ASP A 20 1.00 -10.61 20.13
CA ASP A 20 2.35 -11.13 20.43
C ASP A 20 3.12 -11.66 19.21
N ARG A 21 3.30 -10.82 18.19
CA ARG A 21 4.37 -11.04 17.21
C ARG A 21 5.15 -9.75 17.02
N THR A 22 6.47 -9.87 17.20
CA THR A 22 7.49 -8.84 16.96
C THR A 22 7.11 -7.95 15.79
N VAL A 23 6.87 -6.68 16.10
CA VAL A 23 6.47 -5.63 15.16
C VAL A 23 7.63 -5.41 14.18
N CYS A 24 7.57 -6.06 13.02
CA CYS A 24 8.25 -5.51 11.85
C CYS A 24 7.72 -4.09 11.66
N ALA A 25 8.61 -3.10 11.53
CA ALA A 25 8.23 -1.71 11.30
C ALA A 25 7.12 -1.63 10.24
N SER A 26 6.01 -0.95 10.52
CA SER A 26 4.92 -0.86 9.55
C SER A 26 5.39 -0.14 8.28
N CYS A 27 5.11 -0.70 7.10
CA CYS A 27 5.21 0.02 5.83
C CYS A 27 3.90 0.78 5.62
N ALA A 28 3.63 1.73 6.53
CA ALA A 28 2.44 2.56 6.45
C ALA A 28 2.41 3.28 5.10
N GLU A 29 1.22 3.41 4.52
CA GLU A 29 1.05 4.17 3.29
C GLU A 29 1.29 5.66 3.57
N GLU A 30 0.74 6.13 4.69
CA GLU A 30 0.87 7.49 5.19
C GLU A 30 0.98 7.49 6.71
N LYS A 31 1.47 8.60 7.27
CA LYS A 31 1.40 8.87 8.72
C LYS A 31 0.26 9.83 9.00
N GLY A 32 -0.58 9.51 9.97
CA GLY A 32 -1.74 10.31 10.34
C GLY A 32 -1.66 10.86 11.75
N VAL A 33 -2.35 11.97 12.00
CA VAL A 33 -2.53 12.56 13.33
C VAL A 33 -4.01 12.80 13.59
N ILE A 34 -4.49 12.34 14.74
CA ILE A 34 -5.87 12.53 15.18
C ILE A 34 -6.13 14.00 15.54
N ARG A 35 -7.17 14.59 14.97
CA ARG A 35 -7.56 16.01 15.15
C ARG A 35 -8.37 16.26 16.42
N SER A 36 -9.25 15.32 16.75
CA SER A 36 -10.23 15.44 17.84
C SER A 36 -10.45 14.06 18.47
N GLU A 37 -10.94 14.02 19.72
CA GLU A 37 -11.36 12.76 20.30
C GLU A 37 -12.38 12.08 19.38
N THR A 38 -12.14 10.82 19.03
CA THR A 38 -12.97 10.07 18.08
C THR A 38 -13.09 8.60 18.49
N GLY A 39 -14.17 7.96 18.07
CA GLY A 39 -14.39 6.52 18.26
C GLY A 39 -13.50 5.70 17.32
N LEU A 40 -13.05 4.55 17.83
CA LEU A 40 -12.38 3.50 17.06
C LEU A 40 -13.43 2.43 16.73
N TYR A 41 -13.67 2.17 15.46
CA TYR A 41 -14.72 1.25 15.00
C TYR A 41 -14.13 -0.05 14.46
N ALA A 42 -14.85 -1.16 14.64
CA ALA A 42 -14.45 -2.48 14.12
C ALA A 42 -14.63 -2.64 12.60
N ALA A 43 -15.45 -1.79 11.98
CA ALA A 43 -15.68 -1.75 10.53
C ALA A 43 -15.87 -0.29 10.06
N ALA A 44 -15.80 -0.05 8.75
CA ALA A 44 -16.08 1.25 8.13
C ALA A 44 -17.59 1.56 8.10
N ASP A 45 -18.21 1.61 9.28
CA ASP A 45 -19.64 1.83 9.50
C ASP A 45 -19.82 2.45 10.90
N TYR A 46 -20.59 3.54 11.00
CA TYR A 46 -20.88 4.21 12.28
C TYR A 46 -21.69 3.34 13.25
N GLU A 47 -22.39 2.33 12.73
CA GLU A 47 -23.16 1.37 13.54
C GLU A 47 -22.34 0.13 13.92
N ALA A 48 -21.05 0.08 13.56
CA ALA A 48 -20.15 -1.00 13.97
C ALA A 48 -19.81 -0.92 15.46
N ASP A 49 -19.34 -2.05 16.01
CA ASP A 49 -18.90 -2.10 17.39
C ASP A 49 -17.76 -1.09 17.65
N GLU A 50 -17.93 -0.26 18.68
CA GLU A 50 -16.91 0.67 19.16
C GLU A 50 -15.87 -0.08 19.99
N LEU A 51 -14.62 -0.07 19.53
CA LEU A 51 -13.48 -0.72 20.16
C LEU A 51 -12.84 0.14 21.25
N GLY A 52 -13.20 1.42 21.30
CA GLY A 52 -12.68 2.41 22.24
C GLY A 52 -12.61 3.81 21.61
N LYS A 53 -11.83 4.68 22.22
CA LYS A 53 -11.62 6.06 21.76
C LYS A 53 -10.14 6.37 21.60
N ILE A 54 -9.83 7.31 20.71
CA ILE A 54 -8.49 7.83 20.49
C ILE A 54 -8.50 9.36 20.59
N GLY A 55 -7.51 9.91 21.29
CA GLY A 55 -7.43 11.34 21.61
C GLY A 55 -6.69 12.18 20.55
N PRO A 56 -6.89 13.51 20.55
CA PRO A 56 -6.22 14.42 19.63
C PRO A 56 -4.69 14.40 19.82
N GLY A 57 -3.96 14.61 18.73
CA GLY A 57 -2.49 14.58 18.69
C GLY A 57 -1.88 13.19 18.63
N THR A 58 -2.69 12.13 18.77
CA THR A 58 -2.22 10.75 18.64
C THR A 58 -1.76 10.48 17.21
N LYS A 59 -0.54 9.94 17.06
CA LYS A 59 0.01 9.54 15.77
C LYS A 59 -0.37 8.11 15.45
N VAL A 60 -0.77 7.86 14.22
CA VAL A 60 -1.21 6.55 13.75
C VAL A 60 -0.64 6.24 12.37
N ASP A 61 -0.56 4.97 12.03
CA ASP A 61 -0.29 4.54 10.66
C ASP A 61 -1.61 4.52 9.89
N VAL A 62 -1.63 5.19 8.74
CA VAL A 62 -2.76 5.13 7.81
C VAL A 62 -2.48 4.01 6.82
N LEU A 63 -3.36 3.01 6.81
CA LEU A 63 -3.21 1.82 5.98
C LEU A 63 -4.03 1.89 4.70
N SER A 64 -5.23 2.47 4.79
CA SER A 64 -6.14 2.68 3.68
C SER A 64 -7.11 3.83 3.95
N VAL A 65 -7.46 4.58 2.90
CA VAL A 65 -8.54 5.57 2.93
C VAL A 65 -9.77 5.00 2.20
N LEU A 66 -10.90 4.94 2.89
CA LEU A 66 -12.21 4.57 2.34
C LEU A 66 -13.07 5.84 2.17
N SER A 67 -14.34 5.69 1.81
CA SER A 67 -15.23 6.82 1.53
C SER A 67 -15.35 7.79 2.72
N GLU A 68 -15.79 7.28 3.88
CA GLU A 68 -16.03 8.10 5.09
C GLU A 68 -15.12 7.72 6.25
N PHE A 69 -14.34 6.65 6.10
CA PHE A 69 -13.47 6.11 7.12
C PHE A 69 -12.04 5.96 6.63
N VAL A 70 -11.10 6.02 7.55
CA VAL A 70 -9.70 5.66 7.37
C VAL A 70 -9.42 4.44 8.22
N LEU A 71 -8.83 3.41 7.60
CA LEU A 71 -8.31 2.26 8.29
C LEU A 71 -6.92 2.58 8.80
N ILE A 72 -6.77 2.55 10.12
CA ILE A 72 -5.53 2.88 10.81
C ILE A 72 -4.98 1.67 11.55
N LYS A 73 -3.68 1.75 11.87
CA LYS A 73 -3.03 0.86 12.83
C LYS A 73 -2.45 1.70 13.96
N GLU A 74 -2.84 1.35 15.18
CA GLU A 74 -2.41 1.99 16.42
C GLU A 74 -1.98 0.89 17.39
N ASN A 75 -0.73 0.96 17.86
CA ASN A 75 -0.16 -0.03 18.79
C ASN A 75 -0.39 -1.51 18.37
N GLY A 76 -0.33 -1.78 17.05
CA GLY A 76 -0.53 -3.12 16.49
C GLY A 76 -2.01 -3.54 16.30
N ARG A 77 -2.97 -2.69 16.69
CA ARG A 77 -4.41 -2.93 16.51
C ARG A 77 -4.93 -2.17 15.31
N TYR A 78 -5.81 -2.80 14.56
CA TYR A 78 -6.52 -2.17 13.44
C TYR A 78 -7.84 -1.60 13.92
N ALA A 79 -8.16 -0.40 13.44
CA ALA A 79 -9.45 0.24 13.68
C ALA A 79 -9.80 1.18 12.53
N TYR A 80 -11.09 1.45 12.39
CA TYR A 80 -11.59 2.47 11.49
C TYR A 80 -11.87 3.74 12.27
N VAL A 81 -11.51 4.89 11.70
CA VAL A 81 -11.84 6.22 12.24
C VAL A 81 -12.48 7.06 11.14
N PRO A 82 -13.42 7.99 11.44
CA PRO A 82 -13.97 8.90 10.45
C PRO A 82 -12.89 9.74 9.77
N CYS A 83 -12.99 9.96 8.45
CA CYS A 83 -12.00 10.73 7.67
C CYS A 83 -11.75 12.13 8.24
N GLU A 84 -12.79 12.79 8.76
CA GLU A 84 -12.70 14.14 9.33
C GLU A 84 -11.91 14.21 10.65
N SER A 85 -11.77 13.07 11.35
CA SER A 85 -11.10 12.98 12.64
C SER A 85 -9.58 12.90 12.54
N LEU A 86 -9.02 12.81 11.32
CA LEU A 86 -7.59 12.62 11.07
C LEU A 86 -7.10 13.57 9.97
N TYR A 87 -5.81 13.91 10.01
CA TYR A 87 -5.10 14.43 8.83
C TYR A 87 -3.79 13.69 8.59
N ILE A 88 -3.35 13.72 7.33
CA ILE A 88 -2.05 13.20 6.93
C ILE A 88 -0.96 14.17 7.39
N ASP A 89 0.01 13.65 8.14
CA ASP A 89 1.17 14.40 8.63
C ASP A 89 2.22 14.50 7.51
N ALA A 90 2.13 15.56 6.70
CA ALA A 90 3.04 15.84 5.59
C ALA A 90 4.39 16.44 6.02
N ASP A 91 4.74 16.41 7.32
CA ASP A 91 6.07 16.79 7.81
C ASP A 91 7.09 15.68 7.54
N TYR A 92 7.46 15.51 6.26
CA TYR A 92 8.36 14.44 5.82
C TYR A 92 9.78 14.56 6.39
N GLU A 93 10.24 15.77 6.72
CA GLU A 93 11.55 15.96 7.38
C GLU A 93 11.57 15.32 8.77
N LYS A 94 10.46 15.37 9.50
CA LYS A 94 10.31 14.70 10.80
C LYS A 94 10.22 13.18 10.67
N HIS A 95 9.68 12.67 9.57
CA HIS A 95 9.55 11.23 9.33
C HIS A 95 10.83 10.59 8.78
N TYR A 96 11.52 11.29 7.89
CA TYR A 96 12.64 10.76 7.10
C TYR A 96 13.96 11.50 7.29
N GLY A 97 14.02 12.50 8.16
CA GLY A 97 15.21 13.31 8.40
C GLY A 97 15.41 14.40 7.36
N LYS A 98 16.50 15.16 7.45
CA LYS A 98 16.75 16.32 6.57
C LYS A 98 17.15 15.91 5.16
N LYS A 99 16.77 16.72 4.17
CA LYS A 99 17.21 16.53 2.78
C LYS A 99 18.72 16.69 2.64
N LYS A 100 19.39 15.68 2.08
CA LYS A 100 20.83 15.67 1.78
C LYS A 100 21.10 14.98 0.46
N ALA A 101 22.23 15.28 -0.17
CA ALA A 101 22.69 14.50 -1.31
C ALA A 101 22.87 13.04 -0.86
N CYS A 102 22.21 12.12 -1.54
CA CYS A 102 22.21 10.71 -1.20
C CYS A 102 22.48 9.89 -2.46
N GLY A 103 23.41 8.94 -2.35
CA GLY A 103 23.68 7.93 -3.37
C GLY A 103 23.21 6.57 -2.88
N SER A 104 22.72 5.73 -3.79
CA SER A 104 22.51 4.31 -3.53
C SER A 104 23.62 3.49 -4.17
N THR A 105 24.13 2.48 -3.44
CA THR A 105 25.00 1.45 -4.01
C THR A 105 24.21 0.24 -4.53
N HIS A 106 22.89 0.20 -4.32
CA HIS A 106 22.06 -0.91 -4.75
C HIS A 106 21.84 -0.84 -6.28
N PRO A 107 22.16 -1.89 -7.07
CA PRO A 107 22.16 -1.82 -8.54
C PRO A 107 20.84 -1.39 -9.18
N VAL A 108 19.72 -1.86 -8.62
CA VAL A 108 18.37 -1.54 -9.12
C VAL A 108 17.99 -0.06 -8.94
N LEU A 109 18.59 0.65 -7.96
CA LEU A 109 18.15 1.99 -7.54
C LEU A 109 19.12 3.07 -8.00
N VAL A 110 18.57 4.06 -8.70
CA VAL A 110 19.22 5.34 -9.01
C VAL A 110 18.59 6.42 -8.14
N THR A 111 19.42 7.30 -7.59
CA THR A 111 18.97 8.46 -6.80
C THR A 111 19.35 9.75 -7.51
N GLU A 112 18.49 10.77 -7.41
CA GLU A 112 18.78 12.09 -7.97
C GLU A 112 18.26 13.21 -7.06
N GLY A 113 19.02 14.31 -6.98
CA GLY A 113 18.69 15.44 -6.11
C GLY A 113 19.07 15.24 -4.65
N ARG A 114 18.45 16.04 -3.77
CA ARG A 114 18.61 15.98 -2.31
C ARG A 114 17.42 15.25 -1.70
N LEU A 115 17.63 13.98 -1.38
CA LEU A 115 16.60 13.12 -0.81
C LEU A 115 16.55 13.28 0.71
N PHE A 116 15.39 13.03 1.32
CA PHE A 116 15.32 12.85 2.78
C PHE A 116 16.27 11.74 3.24
N GLU A 117 16.93 11.96 4.37
CA GLU A 117 18.05 11.15 4.88
C GLU A 117 17.76 9.64 4.93
N ASN A 118 16.55 9.25 5.34
CA ASN A 118 16.14 7.86 5.52
C ASN A 118 15.24 7.34 4.39
N ALA A 119 14.93 8.14 3.36
CA ALA A 119 14.01 7.73 2.29
C ALA A 119 14.56 6.56 1.45
N VAL A 120 15.85 6.60 1.12
CA VAL A 120 16.51 5.53 0.35
C VAL A 120 16.52 4.21 1.11
N GLU A 121 16.90 4.23 2.39
CA GLU A 121 16.86 3.03 3.24
C GLU A 121 15.43 2.51 3.39
N THR A 122 14.46 3.40 3.60
CA THR A 122 13.04 3.02 3.71
C THR A 122 12.55 2.34 2.42
N LEU A 123 12.89 2.88 1.25
CA LEU A 123 12.53 2.25 -0.03
C LEU A 123 13.18 0.89 -0.19
N LEU A 124 14.47 0.75 0.13
CA LEU A 124 15.17 -0.54 0.00
C LEU A 124 14.59 -1.58 0.96
N LEU A 125 14.24 -1.19 2.19
CA LEU A 125 13.54 -2.06 3.13
C LEU A 125 12.16 -2.47 2.60
N ALA A 126 11.40 -1.54 2.03
CA ALA A 126 10.11 -1.83 1.39
C ALA A 126 10.27 -2.76 0.19
N TYR A 127 11.29 -2.51 -0.65
CA TYR A 127 11.63 -3.36 -1.78
C TYR A 127 11.97 -4.77 -1.32
N HIS A 128 12.84 -4.94 -0.32
CA HIS A 128 13.23 -6.26 0.18
C HIS A 128 12.10 -7.06 0.86
N ARG A 129 10.99 -6.43 1.25
CA ARG A 129 9.79 -7.16 1.71
C ARG A 129 9.05 -7.86 0.57
N ILE A 130 9.25 -7.41 -0.66
CA ILE A 130 8.63 -8.00 -1.84
C ILE A 130 9.27 -9.38 -2.08
N PRO A 131 8.46 -10.43 -2.34
CA PRO A 131 8.97 -11.76 -2.62
C PRO A 131 10.11 -11.74 -3.65
N GLU A 132 11.21 -12.41 -3.31
CA GLU A 132 12.47 -12.33 -4.05
C GLU A 132 12.32 -12.61 -5.54
N ARG A 133 11.55 -13.65 -5.91
CA ARG A 133 11.32 -14.01 -7.32
C ARG A 133 10.65 -12.91 -8.13
N ILE A 134 9.84 -12.05 -7.51
CA ILE A 134 9.23 -10.91 -8.19
C ILE A 134 10.31 -9.85 -8.47
N ARG A 135 11.18 -9.59 -7.47
CA ARG A 135 12.32 -8.68 -7.64
C ARG A 135 13.29 -9.18 -8.71
N GLU A 136 13.63 -10.46 -8.69
CA GLU A 136 14.47 -11.09 -9.71
C GLU A 136 13.85 -10.97 -11.11
N ALA A 137 12.55 -11.25 -11.26
CA ALA A 137 11.87 -11.09 -12.54
C ALA A 137 11.87 -9.63 -13.03
N PHE A 138 11.69 -8.67 -12.12
CA PHE A 138 11.75 -7.24 -12.41
C PHE A 138 13.14 -6.82 -12.89
N GLU A 139 14.18 -7.13 -12.11
CA GLU A 139 15.58 -6.80 -12.44
C GLU A 139 16.03 -7.51 -13.73
N ALA A 140 15.70 -8.79 -13.87
CA ALA A 140 16.05 -9.58 -15.03
C ALA A 140 15.20 -9.25 -16.28
N GLY A 141 14.11 -8.49 -16.11
CA GLY A 141 13.36 -7.81 -17.17
C GLY A 141 14.04 -6.51 -17.63
N GLY A 142 15.09 -6.08 -16.93
CA GLY A 142 15.83 -4.84 -17.18
C GLY A 142 15.21 -3.61 -16.53
N PHE A 143 14.27 -3.79 -15.59
CA PHE A 143 13.68 -2.67 -14.89
C PHE A 143 14.61 -2.09 -13.81
N ARG A 144 14.48 -0.78 -13.59
CA ARG A 144 15.18 -0.05 -12.53
C ARG A 144 14.20 0.83 -11.75
N ILE A 145 14.68 1.35 -10.62
CA ILE A 145 13.97 2.30 -9.78
C ILE A 145 14.74 3.62 -9.79
N LYS A 146 14.04 4.74 -9.95
CA LYS A 146 14.60 6.09 -9.83
C LYS A 146 13.88 6.83 -8.71
N MET A 147 14.61 7.24 -7.68
CA MET A 147 14.08 8.07 -6.60
C MET A 147 14.54 9.51 -6.75
N THR A 148 13.60 10.46 -6.66
CA THR A 148 13.87 11.90 -6.81
C THR A 148 13.16 12.74 -5.75
N GLU A 149 13.64 13.97 -5.56
CA GLU A 149 13.08 14.90 -4.57
C GLU A 149 11.91 15.75 -5.08
N TRP A 150 11.64 15.71 -6.39
CA TRP A 150 10.60 16.47 -7.09
C TRP A 150 9.45 15.56 -7.55
N ASP A 151 8.37 16.17 -8.00
CA ASP A 151 7.24 15.44 -8.58
C ASP A 151 7.70 14.60 -9.78
N VAL A 152 7.54 13.28 -9.67
CA VAL A 152 7.98 12.34 -10.70
C VAL A 152 7.15 12.47 -11.99
N ALA A 153 5.98 13.10 -11.91
CA ALA A 153 5.09 13.26 -13.05
C ALA A 153 5.73 14.03 -14.21
N GLU A 154 6.54 15.06 -13.91
CA GLU A 154 7.19 15.88 -14.93
C GLU A 154 8.10 15.05 -15.83
N GLU A 155 8.93 14.19 -15.24
CA GLU A 155 9.89 13.38 -15.98
C GLU A 155 9.25 12.13 -16.60
N ALA A 156 8.41 11.42 -15.84
CA ALA A 156 7.80 10.18 -16.28
C ALA A 156 6.82 10.41 -17.44
N TYR A 157 6.09 11.53 -17.45
CA TYR A 157 5.09 11.82 -18.49
C TYR A 157 5.57 12.75 -19.60
N ALA A 158 6.74 13.38 -19.48
CA ALA A 158 7.30 14.25 -20.54
C ALA A 158 7.29 13.60 -21.94
N PRO A 159 7.65 12.32 -22.13
CA PRO A 159 7.63 11.67 -23.44
C PRO A 159 6.23 11.46 -24.02
N TYR A 160 5.22 11.43 -23.15
CA TYR A 160 3.84 11.06 -23.47
C TYR A 160 2.91 12.28 -23.54
N GLY A 161 3.47 13.48 -23.72
CA GLY A 161 2.70 14.72 -23.83
C GLY A 161 2.40 15.41 -22.49
N GLY A 162 3.10 15.02 -21.43
CA GLY A 162 3.02 15.61 -20.11
C GLY A 162 1.84 15.12 -19.26
N TYR A 163 1.96 15.27 -17.95
CA TYR A 163 0.90 14.93 -16.99
C TYR A 163 -0.16 16.04 -16.96
N ARG A 164 -1.44 15.66 -16.97
CA ARG A 164 -2.59 16.60 -16.96
C ARG A 164 -3.48 16.45 -15.72
N GLY A 165 -3.09 15.59 -14.78
CA GLY A 165 -3.81 15.44 -13.52
C GLY A 165 -3.46 16.53 -12.51
N ILE A 166 -4.04 16.42 -11.32
CA ILE A 166 -3.85 17.39 -10.23
C ILE A 166 -3.03 16.71 -9.13
N GLY A 167 -2.13 17.48 -8.51
CA GLY A 167 -1.31 17.01 -7.39
C GLY A 167 -0.05 16.28 -7.82
N ARG A 168 0.75 15.88 -6.82
CA ARG A 168 2.01 15.17 -7.01
C ARG A 168 1.76 13.68 -7.15
N ILE A 169 2.57 13.03 -7.97
CA ILE A 169 2.54 11.58 -8.11
C ILE A 169 3.50 10.96 -7.09
N LYS A 170 3.00 9.99 -6.31
CA LYS A 170 3.80 9.27 -5.31
C LYS A 170 4.87 8.41 -5.98
N ALA A 171 4.43 7.60 -6.94
CA ALA A 171 5.27 6.80 -7.80
C ALA A 171 4.52 6.46 -9.11
N VAL A 172 5.26 6.03 -10.13
CA VAL A 172 4.68 5.56 -11.39
C VAL A 172 5.63 4.61 -12.11
N THR A 173 5.09 3.55 -12.69
CA THR A 173 5.80 2.60 -13.55
C THR A 173 5.74 3.01 -15.03
N ASP A 174 6.90 3.26 -15.63
CA ASP A 174 7.08 3.41 -17.08
C ASP A 174 7.62 2.11 -17.67
N TYR A 175 6.76 1.41 -18.42
CA TYR A 175 7.07 0.11 -19.02
C TYR A 175 7.95 0.22 -20.27
N GLU A 176 7.85 1.31 -21.04
CA GLU A 176 8.68 1.49 -22.25
C GLU A 176 10.13 1.76 -21.87
N ARG A 177 10.34 2.59 -20.84
CA ARG A 177 11.66 2.90 -20.28
C ARG A 177 12.15 1.89 -19.25
N LYS A 178 11.27 0.98 -18.81
CA LYS A 178 11.51 0.00 -17.75
C LYS A 178 12.01 0.67 -16.46
N MET A 179 11.28 1.67 -15.99
CA MET A 179 11.65 2.47 -14.83
C MET A 179 10.44 2.67 -13.92
N ILE A 180 10.61 2.45 -12.62
CA ILE A 180 9.68 2.95 -11.61
C ILE A 180 10.26 4.26 -11.08
N TYR A 181 9.53 5.36 -11.25
CA TYR A 181 9.87 6.65 -10.63
C TYR A 181 9.18 6.74 -9.28
N VAL A 182 9.92 7.10 -8.24
CA VAL A 182 9.42 7.22 -6.86
C VAL A 182 9.80 8.58 -6.30
N ASN A 183 8.84 9.29 -5.72
CA ASN A 183 9.13 10.52 -4.99
C ASN A 183 9.62 10.18 -3.56
N ASP A 184 10.61 10.93 -3.06
CA ASP A 184 11.24 10.69 -1.75
C ASP A 184 10.32 10.89 -0.53
N GLU A 185 9.17 11.54 -0.70
CA GLU A 185 8.12 11.67 0.32
C GLU A 185 7.34 10.36 0.53
N TRP A 186 7.33 9.45 -0.47
CA TRP A 186 6.60 8.18 -0.43
C TRP A 186 7.45 6.96 -0.79
N PRO A 187 8.54 6.67 -0.05
CA PRO A 187 9.44 5.56 -0.36
C PRO A 187 8.74 4.19 -0.39
N ASN A 188 7.66 4.00 0.37
CA ASN A 188 6.89 2.75 0.41
C ASN A 188 5.99 2.54 -0.83
N ALA A 189 5.77 3.57 -1.67
CA ALA A 189 4.95 3.46 -2.87
C ALA A 189 5.49 2.42 -3.87
N ILE A 190 6.79 2.08 -3.77
CA ILE A 190 7.41 1.02 -4.57
C ILE A 190 6.66 -0.32 -4.47
N ILE A 191 6.06 -0.64 -3.32
CA ILE A 191 5.33 -1.92 -3.15
C ILE A 191 4.08 -1.94 -4.04
N HIS A 192 3.37 -0.82 -4.12
CA HIS A 192 2.20 -0.68 -5.00
C HIS A 192 2.61 -0.82 -6.48
N GLU A 193 3.65 -0.10 -6.90
CA GLU A 193 4.17 -0.17 -8.28
C GLU A 193 4.64 -1.58 -8.66
N MET A 194 5.26 -2.31 -7.72
CA MET A 194 5.63 -3.70 -7.94
C MET A 194 4.42 -4.64 -8.04
N GLY A 195 3.28 -4.25 -7.46
CA GLY A 195 1.99 -4.88 -7.70
C GLY A 195 1.50 -4.67 -9.14
N HIS A 196 1.63 -3.47 -9.70
CA HIS A 196 1.38 -3.25 -11.13
C HIS A 196 2.32 -4.09 -12.01
N PHE A 197 3.61 -4.13 -11.70
CA PHE A 197 4.57 -4.96 -12.44
C PHE A 197 4.14 -6.43 -12.43
N LEU A 198 3.82 -7.01 -11.27
CA LEU A 198 3.38 -8.41 -11.17
C LEU A 198 2.10 -8.65 -11.97
N ASN A 199 1.15 -7.70 -11.92
CA ASN A 199 -0.09 -7.77 -12.66
C ASN A 199 0.15 -7.86 -14.18
N ASP A 200 1.01 -6.99 -14.71
CA ASP A 200 1.37 -6.91 -16.12
C ASP A 200 2.20 -8.13 -16.56
N PHE A 201 3.19 -8.52 -15.75
CA PHE A 201 4.05 -9.69 -15.99
C PHE A 201 3.24 -10.99 -16.16
N LEU A 202 2.12 -11.10 -15.44
CA LEU A 202 1.19 -12.24 -15.54
C LEU A 202 0.10 -12.08 -16.62
N GLY A 203 0.28 -11.14 -17.53
CA GLY A 203 -0.60 -10.86 -18.66
C GLY A 203 -1.91 -10.20 -18.22
N MET A 204 -1.80 -9.07 -17.51
CA MET A 204 -2.95 -8.30 -16.98
C MET A 204 -3.85 -9.19 -16.08
N TYR A 205 -3.23 -9.81 -15.08
CA TYR A 205 -3.85 -10.81 -14.20
C TYR A 205 -5.18 -10.33 -13.60
N SER A 206 -5.26 -9.09 -13.14
CA SER A 206 -6.45 -8.45 -12.56
C SER A 206 -7.65 -8.42 -13.51
N SER A 207 -7.40 -8.35 -14.82
CA SER A 207 -8.43 -8.21 -15.85
C SER A 207 -9.06 -9.55 -16.27
N ARG A 208 -8.54 -10.67 -15.75
CA ARG A 208 -9.15 -12.00 -15.95
C ARG A 208 -10.57 -12.02 -15.36
N PRO A 209 -11.55 -12.69 -16.00
CA PRO A 209 -12.95 -12.64 -15.58
C PRO A 209 -13.18 -13.01 -14.11
N GLU A 210 -12.47 -14.03 -13.61
CA GLU A 210 -12.56 -14.47 -12.23
C GLU A 210 -12.07 -13.40 -11.23
N ASN A 211 -11.01 -12.67 -11.58
CA ASN A 211 -10.41 -11.65 -10.71
C ASN A 211 -11.22 -10.35 -10.73
N ARG A 212 -11.81 -9.99 -11.88
CA ARG A 212 -12.76 -8.86 -11.98
C ARG A 212 -14.01 -9.06 -11.13
N GLU A 213 -14.39 -10.31 -10.92
CA GLU A 213 -15.53 -10.63 -10.08
C GLU A 213 -15.20 -10.48 -8.59
N ILE A 214 -13.97 -10.79 -8.17
CA ILE A 214 -13.48 -10.48 -6.82
C ILE A 214 -13.38 -8.96 -6.63
N PHE A 215 -12.81 -8.23 -7.61
CA PHE A 215 -12.73 -6.77 -7.61
C PHE A 215 -14.08 -6.11 -7.27
N ARG A 216 -15.16 -6.50 -7.97
CA ARG A 216 -16.51 -5.94 -7.74
C ARG A 216 -17.03 -6.15 -6.32
N ARG A 217 -16.61 -7.22 -5.65
CA ARG A 217 -17.06 -7.57 -4.29
C ARG A 217 -16.21 -6.95 -3.18
N GLU A 218 -14.90 -6.83 -3.40
CA GLU A 218 -13.95 -6.57 -2.31
C GLU A 218 -13.15 -5.28 -2.43
N ALA A 219 -13.03 -4.67 -3.62
CA ALA A 219 -12.18 -3.49 -3.79
C ALA A 219 -12.55 -2.33 -2.86
N GLY A 220 -13.85 -2.08 -2.67
CA GLY A 220 -14.33 -1.02 -1.76
C GLY A 220 -14.05 -1.27 -0.28
N LYS A 221 -13.64 -2.48 0.12
CA LYS A 221 -13.20 -2.81 1.48
C LYS A 221 -11.70 -2.52 1.69
N ILE A 222 -10.93 -2.47 0.60
CA ILE A 222 -9.48 -2.23 0.62
C ILE A 222 -9.20 -0.73 0.67
N SER A 223 -9.65 0.03 -0.32
CA SER A 223 -9.53 1.50 -0.35
C SER A 223 -10.41 2.10 -1.44
N LEU A 224 -10.65 3.41 -1.37
CA LEU A 224 -11.29 4.15 -2.46
C LEU A 224 -10.47 4.07 -3.76
N TYR A 225 -9.14 4.10 -3.63
CA TYR A 225 -8.23 4.01 -4.77
C TYR A 225 -8.29 2.64 -5.43
N ALA A 226 -8.31 1.56 -4.63
CA ALA A 226 -8.53 0.20 -5.13
C ALA A 226 -9.85 0.09 -5.91
N ALA A 227 -10.92 0.77 -5.48
CA ALA A 227 -12.20 0.73 -6.18
C ALA A 227 -12.21 1.43 -7.56
N SER A 228 -11.17 2.18 -7.91
CA SER A 228 -11.13 2.98 -9.15
C SER A 228 -10.94 2.14 -10.42
N SER A 229 -10.17 1.05 -10.35
CA SER A 229 -9.97 0.12 -11.45
C SER A 229 -9.49 -1.24 -10.93
N ASP A 230 -9.64 -2.29 -11.75
CA ASP A 230 -9.12 -3.62 -11.44
C ASP A 230 -7.59 -3.63 -11.33
N ARG A 231 -6.88 -2.76 -12.06
CA ARG A 231 -5.42 -2.63 -12.00
C ARG A 231 -4.96 -2.01 -10.68
N GLU A 232 -5.57 -0.91 -10.25
CA GLU A 232 -5.29 -0.26 -8.95
C GLU A 232 -5.68 -1.18 -7.81
N TYR A 233 -6.82 -1.87 -7.93
CA TYR A 233 -7.26 -2.86 -6.97
C TYR A 233 -6.22 -3.95 -6.73
N PHE A 234 -5.67 -4.54 -7.79
CA PHE A 234 -4.66 -5.58 -7.63
C PHE A 234 -3.39 -5.03 -6.98
N ALA A 235 -2.95 -3.84 -7.37
CA ALA A 235 -1.76 -3.21 -6.77
C ALA A 235 -1.95 -2.87 -5.29
N GLU A 236 -3.12 -2.38 -4.89
CA GLU A 236 -3.46 -2.13 -3.49
C GLU A 236 -3.61 -3.41 -2.67
N ALA A 237 -4.24 -4.45 -3.24
CA ALA A 237 -4.31 -5.76 -2.60
C ALA A 237 -2.91 -6.36 -2.43
N PHE A 238 -2.04 -6.24 -3.45
CA PHE A 238 -0.65 -6.68 -3.37
C PHE A 238 0.13 -5.91 -2.30
N ARG A 239 -0.05 -4.60 -2.21
CA ARG A 239 0.56 -3.77 -1.16
C ARG A 239 0.18 -4.30 0.22
N LEU A 240 -1.11 -4.48 0.51
CA LEU A 240 -1.55 -5.03 1.79
C LEU A 240 -1.09 -6.48 2.01
N TYR A 241 -0.99 -7.30 0.96
CA TYR A 241 -0.44 -8.66 1.09
C TYR A 241 1.01 -8.64 1.58
N VAL A 242 1.83 -7.70 1.09
CA VAL A 242 3.24 -7.57 1.50
C VAL A 242 3.36 -6.92 2.88
N THR A 243 2.55 -5.91 3.19
CA THR A 243 2.73 -5.07 4.39
C THR A 243 1.89 -5.52 5.58
N GLU A 244 0.66 -5.96 5.33
CA GLU A 244 -0.37 -6.26 6.33
C GLU A 244 -1.20 -7.51 5.91
N PRO A 245 -0.58 -8.69 5.65
CA PRO A 245 -1.26 -9.85 5.08
C PRO A 245 -2.42 -10.37 5.94
N VAL A 246 -2.28 -10.28 7.26
CA VAL A 246 -3.34 -10.66 8.22
C VAL A 246 -4.56 -9.77 8.02
N LEU A 247 -4.35 -8.45 7.89
CA LEU A 247 -5.44 -7.50 7.68
C LEU A 247 -6.16 -7.78 6.37
N LEU A 248 -5.41 -7.97 5.27
CA LEU A 248 -6.01 -8.29 3.97
C LEU A 248 -6.87 -9.56 4.04
N GLY A 249 -6.36 -10.61 4.69
CA GLY A 249 -7.10 -11.86 4.89
C GLY A 249 -8.38 -11.68 5.73
N LEU A 250 -8.42 -10.70 6.64
CA LEU A 250 -9.60 -10.39 7.45
C LEU A 250 -10.65 -9.60 6.66
N ILE A 251 -10.24 -8.54 5.96
CA ILE A 251 -11.18 -7.61 5.32
C ILE A 251 -11.58 -8.02 3.90
N SER A 252 -10.73 -8.81 3.22
CA SER A 252 -10.89 -9.19 1.81
C SER A 252 -10.20 -10.54 1.51
N PRO A 253 -10.73 -11.65 2.07
CA PRO A 253 -10.10 -12.97 1.98
C PRO A 253 -9.96 -13.50 0.55
N GLU A 254 -10.90 -13.19 -0.35
CA GLU A 254 -10.78 -13.61 -1.75
C GLU A 254 -9.65 -12.85 -2.47
N SER A 255 -9.48 -11.56 -2.14
CA SER A 255 -8.38 -10.72 -2.60
C SER A 255 -7.03 -11.23 -2.09
N PHE A 256 -6.95 -11.64 -0.82
CA PHE A 256 -5.76 -12.30 -0.27
C PHE A 256 -5.37 -13.53 -1.09
N ALA A 257 -6.32 -14.46 -1.30
CA ALA A 257 -6.08 -15.69 -2.05
C ALA A 257 -5.72 -15.42 -3.52
N MET A 258 -6.33 -14.40 -4.13
CA MET A 258 -6.01 -13.96 -5.49
C MET A 258 -4.55 -13.51 -5.61
N VAL A 259 -4.08 -12.67 -4.68
CA VAL A 259 -2.70 -12.19 -4.66
C VAL A 259 -1.72 -13.31 -4.35
N GLU A 260 -2.02 -14.16 -3.36
CA GLU A 260 -1.20 -15.34 -3.03
C GLU A 260 -0.99 -16.22 -4.25
N LYS A 261 -2.06 -16.51 -5.00
CA LYS A 261 -1.98 -17.26 -6.26
C LYS A 261 -1.12 -16.57 -7.31
N ALA A 262 -1.17 -15.24 -7.44
CA ALA A 262 -0.32 -14.48 -8.36
C ALA A 262 1.16 -14.58 -7.96
N VAL A 263 1.46 -14.40 -6.67
CA VAL A 263 2.81 -14.54 -6.09
C VAL A 263 3.36 -15.95 -6.28
N CYS A 264 2.52 -17.00 -6.16
CA CYS A 264 2.95 -18.37 -6.45
C CYS A 264 3.10 -18.65 -7.96
N SER A 265 2.36 -17.95 -8.81
CA SER A 265 2.40 -18.17 -10.27
C SER A 265 3.73 -17.73 -10.89
N ILE A 266 4.31 -16.62 -10.42
CA ILE A 266 5.65 -16.21 -10.88
C ILE A 266 6.73 -17.20 -10.44
N ALA A 267 6.51 -17.90 -9.32
CA ALA A 267 7.40 -18.96 -8.86
C ALA A 267 7.36 -20.21 -9.76
N SER A 268 6.30 -20.38 -10.54
CA SER A 268 6.10 -21.54 -11.42
C SER A 268 6.34 -21.22 -12.90
N ALA A 269 6.69 -19.97 -13.24
CA ALA A 269 6.91 -19.56 -14.62
C ALA A 269 8.16 -20.28 -15.19
N PRO A 270 8.01 -21.13 -16.22
CA PRO A 270 9.14 -21.82 -16.83
C PRO A 270 9.94 -20.83 -17.68
N GLY A 271 11.21 -20.60 -17.33
CA GLY A 271 12.10 -19.77 -18.13
C GLY A 271 13.23 -19.10 -17.37
N ARG A 272 14.16 -19.90 -16.85
CA ARG A 272 15.62 -19.63 -16.75
C ARG A 272 16.32 -20.85 -16.12
N CYS A 273 16.88 -21.70 -16.99
CA CYS A 273 18.14 -22.38 -16.73
C CYS A 273 19.28 -21.39 -16.99
#